data_AF-A0A7C9CQE2-F1
#
_entry.id   AF-A0A7C9CQE2-F1
#
_cell.length_a   1.000
_cell.length_b   1.000
_cell.length_c   1.000
_cell.angle_alpha   90.00
_cell.angle_beta   90.00
_cell.angle_gamma   90.00
#
_symmetry.space_group_name_H-M   'P 1'
#
loop_
_entity.id
_entity.type
_entity.pdbx_description
1 polymer ?
#
loop_
_entity_poly.entity_id
_entity_poly.type
_entity_poly.pdbx_seq_one_letter_code
_entity_poly.pdbx_strand_id
1 'polypeptide(L)'
;FNIAFFQHCWSIVKQDVMGLFSEFHSKGVFEKSLNATFICLIPKVAGAKDINKFRPISLVGSVYKILAKVLVTRLRGVVGKVVSPSQHAFVPGRHIMDASLIAN
;
A
#
# COMPACT_ATOMS: atom_id res chain seq x y z
N PHE A 1 -14.14 0.16 7.79
CA PHE A 1 -13.95 1.51 8.35
C PHE A 1 -12.79 2.23 7.70
N ASN A 2 -12.85 3.57 7.61
CA ASN A 2 -11.74 4.42 7.16
C ASN A 2 -10.67 4.57 8.26
N ILE A 3 -9.56 5.26 7.96
CA ILE A 3 -8.47 5.44 8.94
C ILE A 3 -8.86 6.33 10.13
N ALA A 4 -9.75 7.32 9.90
CA ALA A 4 -10.21 8.26 10.92
C ALA A 4 -10.95 7.52 12.07
N PHE A 5 -11.72 6.49 11.74
CA PHE A 5 -12.33 5.62 12.74
C PHE A 5 -11.29 4.98 13.68
N PHE A 6 -10.20 4.42 13.13
CA PHE A 6 -9.15 3.80 13.95
C PHE A 6 -8.40 4.81 14.82
N GLN A 7 -8.25 6.05 14.34
CA GLN A 7 -7.64 7.13 15.11
C GLN A 7 -8.55 7.57 16.26
N HIS A 8 -9.85 7.75 15.99
CA HIS A 8 -10.82 8.21 16.99
C HIS A 8 -11.14 7.15 18.03
N CYS A 9 -11.35 5.91 17.60
CA CYS A 9 -11.71 4.78 18.46
C CYS A 9 -10.49 3.98 18.92
N TRP A 10 -9.28 4.55 18.87
CA TRP A 10 -8.05 3.80 19.15
C TRP A 10 -8.06 3.14 20.53
N SER A 11 -8.56 3.84 21.55
CA SER A 11 -8.68 3.29 22.92
C SER A 11 -9.53 2.02 22.99
N ILE A 12 -10.46 1.84 22.05
CA ILE A 12 -11.35 0.69 21.96
C ILE A 12 -10.70 -0.42 21.12
N VAL A 13 -10.26 -0.11 19.91
CA VAL A 13 -9.82 -1.13 18.92
C VAL A 13 -8.34 -1.50 19.02
N LYS A 14 -7.55 -0.83 19.88
CA LYS A 14 -6.09 -1.03 19.98
C LYS A 14 -5.73 -2.48 20.24
N GLN A 15 -6.40 -3.16 21.17
CA GLN A 15 -6.04 -4.53 21.54
C GLN A 15 -6.22 -5.49 20.36
N ASP A 16 -7.32 -5.36 19.63
CA ASP A 16 -7.58 -6.20 18.46
C ASP A 16 -6.54 -5.96 17.35
N VAL A 17 -6.24 -4.69 17.06
CA VAL A 17 -5.24 -4.32 16.04
C VAL A 17 -3.86 -4.83 16.45
N MET A 18 -3.45 -4.66 17.71
CA MET A 18 -2.15 -5.13 18.18
C MET A 18 -2.07 -6.66 18.24
N GLY A 19 -3.16 -7.34 18.60
CA GLY A 19 -3.28 -8.80 18.55
C GLY A 19 -3.06 -9.33 17.14
N LEU A 20 -3.72 -8.74 16.15
CA LEU A 20 -3.52 -9.07 14.73
C LEU A 20 -2.06 -8.88 14.30
N PHE A 21 -1.40 -7.79 14.73
CA PHE A 21 -0.01 -7.54 14.39
C PHE A 21 0.94 -8.57 15.02
N SER A 22 0.67 -8.98 16.26
CA SER A 22 1.43 -10.02 16.96
C SER A 22 1.30 -11.37 16.26
N GLU A 23 0.08 -11.73 15.85
CA GLU A 23 -0.17 -12.96 15.10
C GLU A 23 0.51 -12.92 13.72
N PHE A 24 0.36 -11.83 12.97
CA PHE A 24 1.03 -11.66 11.69
C PHE A 24 2.55 -11.76 11.83
N HIS A 25 3.13 -11.15 12.87
CA HIS A 25 4.56 -11.18 13.09
C HIS A 25 5.08 -12.58 13.45
N SER A 26 4.35 -13.32 14.30
CA SER A 26 4.75 -14.65 14.75
C SER A 26 4.54 -15.74 13.69
N LYS A 27 3.44 -15.66 12.92
CA LYS A 27 3.05 -16.70 11.96
C LYS A 27 3.36 -16.36 10.52
N GLY A 28 3.56 -15.08 10.19
CA GLY A 28 3.72 -14.60 8.80
C GLY A 28 2.44 -14.69 7.97
N VAL A 29 1.29 -14.94 8.58
CA VAL A 29 0.00 -15.10 7.91
C VAL A 29 -0.88 -13.90 8.21
N PHE A 30 -1.55 -13.38 7.18
CA PHE A 30 -2.55 -12.32 7.30
C PHE A 30 -3.95 -12.90 7.08
N GLU A 31 -4.89 -12.50 7.93
CA GLU A 31 -6.26 -12.98 7.91
C GLU A 31 -6.92 -12.70 6.55
N LYS A 32 -7.39 -13.76 5.88
CA LYS A 32 -7.85 -13.70 4.48
C LYS A 32 -9.02 -12.76 4.30
N SER A 33 -9.93 -12.72 5.26
CA SER A 33 -11.09 -11.82 5.22
C SER A 33 -10.69 -10.34 5.18
N LEU A 34 -9.55 -9.98 5.77
CA LEU A 34 -9.00 -8.62 5.77
C LEU A 34 -8.21 -8.28 4.50
N ASN A 35 -7.93 -9.27 3.66
CA ASN A 35 -7.32 -9.10 2.34
C ASN A 35 -8.36 -8.93 1.22
N ALA A 36 -9.65 -8.88 1.55
CA ALA A 36 -10.69 -8.60 0.58
C ALA A 36 -10.54 -7.18 -0.01
N THR A 37 -10.72 -7.05 -1.31
CA THR A 37 -10.65 -5.76 -2.02
C THR A 37 -11.86 -5.55 -2.91
N PHE A 38 -12.38 -4.33 -2.92
CA PHE A 38 -13.38 -3.90 -3.88
C PHE A 38 -12.67 -3.20 -5.05
N ILE A 39 -12.92 -3.66 -6.28
CA ILE A 39 -12.34 -3.05 -7.48
C ILE A 39 -13.31 -2.01 -8.02
N CYS A 40 -12.88 -0.74 -8.01
CA CYS A 40 -13.61 0.38 -8.62
C CYS A 40 -12.96 0.76 -9.95
N LEU A 41 -13.76 1.03 -10.98
CA LEU A 41 -13.27 1.49 -12.29
C LEU A 41 -13.37 3.02 -12.38
N ILE A 42 -12.23 3.70 -12.51
CA ILE A 42 -12.19 5.16 -12.72
C ILE A 42 -11.92 5.46 -14.19
N PRO A 43 -12.74 6.27 -14.87
CA PRO A 43 -12.53 6.63 -16.26
C PRO A 43 -11.22 7.45 -16.42
N LYS A 44 -10.41 7.12 -17.43
CA LYS A 44 -9.21 7.88 -17.82
C LYS A 44 -9.54 9.14 -18.62
N VAL A 45 -10.68 9.12 -19.31
CA VAL A 45 -11.16 10.17 -20.22
C VAL A 45 -12.65 10.39 -20.03
N ALA A 46 -13.15 11.59 -20.31
CA ALA A 46 -14.58 11.88 -20.27
C ALA A 46 -15.33 11.00 -21.28
N GLY A 47 -16.49 10.47 -20.87
CA GLY A 47 -17.33 9.63 -21.74
C GLY A 47 -16.70 8.29 -22.12
N ALA A 48 -15.81 7.73 -21.29
CA ALA A 48 -15.20 6.43 -21.54
C ALA A 48 -16.26 5.32 -21.75
N LYS A 49 -16.22 4.67 -22.92
CA LYS A 49 -17.10 3.54 -23.28
C LYS A 49 -16.36 2.20 -23.31
N ASP A 50 -15.07 2.21 -23.62
CA ASP A 50 -14.24 1.00 -23.67
C ASP A 50 -13.58 0.71 -22.33
N ILE A 51 -13.54 -0.56 -21.92
CA ILE A 51 -12.95 -1.00 -20.65
C ILE A 51 -11.47 -0.59 -20.50
N ASN A 52 -10.71 -0.56 -21.61
CA ASN A 52 -9.30 -0.15 -21.63
C ASN A 52 -9.09 1.33 -21.26
N LYS A 53 -10.15 2.14 -21.35
CA LYS A 53 -10.18 3.54 -20.94
C LYS A 53 -10.50 3.73 -19.46
N PHE A 54 -10.65 2.65 -18.68
CA PHE A 54 -10.77 2.71 -17.23
C PHE A 54 -9.45 2.31 -16.54
N ARG A 55 -9.20 2.88 -15.37
CA ARG A 55 -8.17 2.43 -14.42
C ARG A 55 -8.87 1.63 -13.32
N PRO A 56 -8.52 0.35 -13.11
CA PRO A 56 -8.97 -0.35 -11.92
C PRO A 56 -8.25 0.21 -10.69
N ILE A 57 -8.99 0.47 -9.62
CA ILE A 57 -8.47 0.84 -8.31
C ILE A 57 -8.98 -0.16 -7.28
N SER A 58 -8.04 -0.74 -6.55
CA SER A 58 -8.33 -1.60 -5.40
C SER A 58 -8.62 -0.77 -4.15
N LEU A 59 -9.87 -0.77 -3.71
CA LEU A 59 -10.27 -0.23 -2.42
C LEU A 59 -10.06 -1.33 -1.36
N VAL A 60 -8.95 -1.22 -0.63
CA VAL A 60 -8.57 -2.16 0.44
C VAL A 60 -8.98 -1.63 1.82
N GLY A 61 -9.22 -2.56 2.76
CA GLY A 61 -9.58 -2.23 4.14
C GLY A 61 -8.49 -1.47 4.89
N SER A 62 -8.87 -0.67 5.89
CA SER A 62 -7.90 0.17 6.61
C SER A 62 -6.91 -0.64 7.46
N VAL A 63 -7.31 -1.80 8.00
CA VAL A 63 -6.38 -2.68 8.74
C VAL A 63 -5.24 -3.16 7.84
N TYR A 64 -5.56 -3.58 6.61
CA TYR A 64 -4.57 -3.89 5.58
C TYR A 64 -3.65 -2.70 5.33
N LYS A 65 -4.20 -1.49 5.16
CA LYS A 65 -3.40 -0.26 4.95
C LYS A 65 -2.46 0.04 6.12
N ILE A 66 -2.91 -0.18 7.36
CA ILE A 66 -2.10 0.02 8.57
C ILE A 66 -0.93 -0.97 8.57
N LEU A 67 -1.17 -2.26 8.31
CA LEU A 67 -0.12 -3.28 8.21
C LEU A 67 0.87 -2.96 7.08
N ALA A 68 0.36 -2.66 5.89
CA ALA A 68 1.19 -2.28 4.74
C ALA A 68 2.06 -1.05 5.05
N LYS A 69 1.52 -0.04 5.75
CA LYS A 69 2.29 1.16 6.15
C LYS A 69 3.44 0.81 7.09
N VAL A 70 3.21 -0.08 8.05
CA VAL A 70 4.26 -0.54 8.97
C VAL A 70 5.35 -1.31 8.20
N LEU A 71 4.96 -2.20 7.29
CA LEU A 71 5.92 -2.94 6.45
C LEU A 71 6.74 -2.02 5.55
N VAL A 72 6.10 -1.05 4.88
CA VAL A 72 6.78 -0.04 4.06
C VAL A 72 7.78 0.76 4.89
N THR A 73 7.43 1.12 6.12
CA THR A 73 8.32 1.87 7.02
C THR A 73 9.58 1.06 7.36
N ARG A 74 9.45 -0.26 7.56
CA ARG A 74 10.61 -1.15 7.79
C ARG A 74 11.43 -1.35 6.51
N LEU A 75 10.78 -1.63 5.39
CA LEU A 75 11.44 -1.82 4.09
C LEU A 75 12.21 -0.59 3.63
N ARG A 76 11.72 0.61 3.97
CA ARG A 76 12.38 1.87 3.64
C ARG A 76 13.86 1.91 4.07
N GLY A 77 14.20 1.30 5.20
CA GLY A 77 15.58 1.28 5.71
C GLY A 77 16.55 0.42 4.90
N VAL A 78 16.03 -0.48 4.06
CA VAL A 78 16.86 -1.46 3.32
C VAL A 78 16.64 -1.44 1.81
N VAL A 79 15.52 -0.92 1.32
CA VAL A 79 15.10 -1.02 -0.09
C VAL A 79 16.16 -0.53 -1.06
N GLY A 80 16.85 0.58 -0.76
CA GLY A 80 17.89 1.15 -1.61
C GLY A 80 19.13 0.26 -1.81
N LYS A 81 19.35 -0.72 -0.92
CA LYS A 81 20.45 -1.69 -1.00
C LYS A 81 20.07 -2.97 -1.75
N VAL A 82 18.76 -3.24 -1.88
CA VAL A 82 18.24 -4.50 -2.42
C VAL A 82 17.79 -4.34 -3.87
N VAL A 83 17.36 -3.14 -4.27
CA VAL A 83 16.92 -2.85 -5.64
C VAL A 83 18.07 -2.36 -6.51
N SER A 84 18.01 -2.66 -7.81
CA SER A 84 18.98 -2.18 -8.80
C SER A 84 19.23 -0.67 -8.68
N PRO A 85 20.46 -0.19 -8.90
CA PRO A 85 20.75 1.24 -9.04
C PRO A 85 19.85 1.94 -10.07
N SER A 86 19.43 1.23 -11.14
CA SER A 86 18.54 1.76 -12.18
C SER A 86 17.07 1.89 -11.75
N GLN A 87 16.69 1.39 -10.57
CA GLN A 87 15.33 1.54 -10.03
C GLN A 87 15.18 2.89 -9.33
N HIS A 88 14.58 3.87 -10.00
CA HIS A 88 14.47 5.24 -9.46
C HIS A 88 13.14 5.50 -8.73
N ALA A 89 12.05 4.89 -9.19
CA ALA A 89 10.73 5.12 -8.62
C ALA A 89 10.58 4.43 -7.26
N PHE A 90 9.89 5.12 -6.32
CA PHE A 90 9.51 4.60 -4.99
C PHE A 90 10.69 4.22 -4.07
N VAL A 91 11.91 4.66 -4.37
CA VAL A 91 13.09 4.48 -3.52
C VAL A 91 13.44 5.82 -2.88
N PRO A 92 13.60 5.90 -1.55
CA PRO A 92 14.01 7.15 -0.88
C PRO A 92 15.32 7.70 -1.45
N GLY A 93 15.35 9.01 -1.72
CA GLY A 93 16.54 9.68 -2.23
C GLY A 93 16.83 9.47 -3.71
N ARG A 94 15.96 8.78 -4.47
CA ARG A 94 16.05 8.67 -5.94
C ARG A 94 14.91 9.45 -6.58
N HIS A 95 15.22 10.24 -7.60
CA HIS A 95 14.23 11.07 -8.30
C HIS A 95 13.93 10.51 -9.69
N ILE A 96 12.71 10.74 -10.17
CA ILE A 96 12.30 10.27 -11.51
C ILE A 96 13.11 10.93 -12.63
N MET A 97 13.62 12.14 -12.40
CA MET A 97 14.46 12.87 -13.36
C MET A 97 15.84 12.22 -13.53
N ASP A 98 16.34 11.52 -12.50
CA ASP A 98 17.61 10.80 -12.58
C ASP A 98 17.51 9.63 -13.58
N ALA A 99 16.30 9.06 -13.75
CA ALA A 99 16.07 7.97 -14.71
C ALA A 99 16.15 8.44 -16.18
N SER A 100 15.74 9.67 -16.48
CA SER A 100 15.76 10.17 -17.87
C SER A 100 17.18 10.43 -18.40
N LEU A 101 18.15 10.69 -17.51
CA LEU A 101 19.54 10.93 -17.90
C LEU A 101 20.26 9.64 -18.33
N ILE A 102 19.79 8.47 -17.89
CA ILE A 102 20.36 7.16 -18.24
C ILE A 102 19.82 6.66 -19.60
N ALA A 103 18.71 7.23 -20.08
CA ALA A 103 18.08 6.82 -21.33
C ALA A 103 18.67 7.50 -22.60
N ASN A 104 19.66 8.39 -22.42
CA ASN A 104 20.39 9.06 -23.51
C ASN A 104 21.79 8.48 -23.69
#